data_AF-A0A1R1RP62-F1
#
_entry.id   AF-A0A1R1RP62-F1
#
_cell.length_a   1.000
_cell.length_b   1.000
_cell.length_c   1.000
_cell.angle_alpha   90.00
_cell.angle_beta   90.00
_cell.angle_gamma   90.00
#
_symmetry.space_group_name_H-M   'P 1'
#
loop_
_entity.id
_entity.type
_entity.pdbx_description
1 polymer ?
#
loop_
_entity_poly.entity_id
_entity_poly.type
_entity_poly.pdbx_seq_one_letter_code
_entity_poly.pdbx_strand_id
1 'polypeptide(L)'
;MTVVPEKLYCRACKRKTNHHIVKNEHDNELKYSISNSDYDEEIDFQFNEDYAIVQCRGCDAIAFLKIYGDEDMFHIVGSNYHTDREYFVEYTVFPEEPKKEDPVEQLLQFKEKYEFDHLPNLINGIRNETINAYRQRMNLLCNTGIRMLIESICMVNGIDKRPKIKKGEPVLDGDKNPVMVNLNLVQKINKLKEKNIIDEEQRRILLEIKDVGNQTVHEIFRPKRRDLLLFLETLDLILFNIYELPHIKITNSPSPS
;
A
#
# COMPACT_ATOMS: atom_id res chain seq x y z
N MET A 1 13.97 32.95 24.81
CA MET A 1 13.81 31.56 24.34
C MET A 1 12.80 31.55 23.22
N THR A 2 13.18 31.09 22.04
CA THR A 2 12.32 31.06 20.86
C THR A 2 11.36 29.88 20.96
N VAL A 3 10.06 30.16 20.90
CA VAL A 3 8.99 29.17 21.06
C VAL A 3 8.63 28.63 19.70
N VAL A 4 8.52 27.31 19.58
CA VAL A 4 8.02 26.68 18.36
C VAL A 4 6.52 27.03 18.22
N PRO A 5 6.06 27.54 17.06
CA PRO A 5 4.66 27.94 16.89
C PRO A 5 3.66 26.80 17.08
N GLU A 6 4.02 25.60 16.62
CA GLU A 6 3.17 24.39 16.71
C GLU A 6 3.41 23.60 18.01
N LYS A 7 2.35 23.00 18.56
CA LYS A 7 2.48 22.13 19.73
C LYS A 7 2.99 20.75 19.33
N LEU A 8 4.23 20.44 19.70
CA LEU A 8 4.87 19.16 19.39
C LEU A 8 4.51 18.07 20.40
N TYR A 9 4.50 16.81 19.96
CA TYR A 9 4.37 15.66 20.84
C TYR A 9 5.58 15.55 21.77
N CYS A 10 5.33 15.42 23.08
CA CYS A 10 6.37 15.16 24.06
C CYS A 10 6.29 13.71 24.54
N ARG A 11 7.37 12.94 24.36
CA ARG A 11 7.47 11.53 24.79
C ARG A 11 7.28 11.32 26.29
N ALA A 12 7.67 12.29 27.11
CA ALA A 12 7.54 12.22 28.57
C ALA A 12 6.12 12.60 29.02
N CYS A 13 5.53 13.66 28.47
CA CYS A 13 4.16 14.05 28.78
C CYS A 13 3.09 13.17 28.10
N LYS A 14 3.46 12.42 27.05
CA LYS A 14 2.56 11.62 26.20
C LYS A 14 1.41 12.43 25.60
N ARG A 15 1.64 13.71 25.30
CA ARG A 15 0.67 14.63 24.68
C ARG A 15 1.39 15.77 23.96
N LYS A 16 0.67 16.50 23.11
CA LYS A 16 1.18 17.72 22.47
C LYS A 16 1.36 18.83 23.50
N THR A 17 2.53 19.48 23.48
CA THR A 17 2.94 20.52 24.44
C THR A 17 3.74 21.61 23.75
N ASN A 18 3.87 22.77 24.40
CA ASN A 18 4.71 23.85 23.90
C ASN A 18 6.19 23.47 24.07
N HIS A 19 7.00 23.75 23.05
CA HIS A 19 8.45 23.54 23.09
C HIS A 19 9.17 24.85 22.77
N HIS A 20 10.41 24.97 23.23
CA HIS A 20 11.31 26.06 22.83
C HIS A 20 12.59 25.49 22.24
N ILE A 21 13.22 26.25 21.34
CA ILE A 21 14.51 25.89 20.75
C ILE A 21 15.59 26.07 21.84
N VAL A 22 16.40 25.03 22.04
CA VAL A 22 17.49 25.02 23.00
C VAL A 22 18.59 25.95 22.51
N LYS A 23 19.27 26.62 23.43
CA LYS A 23 20.43 27.46 23.14
C LYS A 23 21.69 26.88 23.78
N ASN A 24 22.84 27.12 23.15
CA ASN A 24 24.14 26.78 23.73
C ASN A 24 24.60 27.82 24.76
N GLU A 25 25.78 27.62 25.34
CA GLU A 25 26.41 28.51 26.33
C GLU A 25 26.70 29.93 25.81
N HIS A 26 26.69 30.11 24.48
CA HIS A 26 26.89 31.40 23.81
C HIS A 26 25.57 32.06 23.37
N ASP A 27 24.42 31.60 23.86
CA ASP A 27 23.07 32.07 23.51
C ASP A 27 22.67 31.85 22.04
N ASN A 28 23.41 31.02 21.29
CA ASN A 28 23.07 30.61 19.93
C ASN A 28 22.04 29.48 19.98
N GLU A 29 21.02 29.57 19.14
CA GLU A 29 20.03 28.49 18.96
C GLU A 29 20.69 27.24 18.36
N LEU A 30 20.37 26.08 18.92
CA LEU A 30 20.73 24.78 18.37
C LEU A 30 19.80 24.46 17.19
N LYS A 31 19.94 25.24 16.13
CA LYS A 31 19.18 25.18 14.88
C LYS A 31 20.14 25.09 13.69
N TYR A 32 19.77 24.34 12.68
CA TYR A 32 20.45 24.25 11.39
C TYR A 32 19.41 24.38 10.28
N SER A 33 19.71 25.12 9.22
CA SER A 33 18.79 25.40 8.12
C SER A 33 19.46 24.98 6.81
N ILE A 34 18.69 24.35 5.93
CA ILE A 34 19.05 24.00 4.57
C ILE A 34 17.97 24.56 3.64
N SER A 35 18.37 25.13 2.51
CA SER A 35 17.45 25.52 1.45
C SER A 35 18.02 25.14 0.08
N ASN A 36 17.25 25.41 -0.98
CA ASN A 36 17.74 25.25 -2.35
C ASN A 36 18.99 26.10 -2.65
N SER A 37 19.23 27.20 -1.95
CA SER A 37 20.40 28.07 -2.16
C SER A 37 21.71 27.49 -1.62
N ASP A 38 21.65 26.42 -0.82
CA ASP A 38 22.84 25.75 -0.29
C ASP A 38 23.46 24.76 -1.29
N TYR A 39 22.90 24.65 -2.51
CA TYR A 39 23.37 23.77 -3.56
C TYR A 39 23.97 24.58 -4.71
N ASP A 40 25.09 24.10 -5.25
CA ASP A 40 25.84 24.77 -6.33
C ASP A 40 25.13 24.70 -7.70
N GLU A 41 24.18 23.78 -7.86
CA GLU A 41 23.38 23.62 -9.08
C GLU A 41 22.09 24.45 -8.98
N GLU A 42 21.66 25.08 -10.08
CA GLU A 42 20.35 25.73 -10.14
C GLU A 42 19.26 24.66 -10.02
N ILE A 43 18.71 24.52 -8.82
CA ILE A 43 17.56 23.66 -8.55
C ILE A 43 16.28 24.45 -8.87
N ASP A 44 15.54 24.02 -9.89
CA ASP A 44 14.20 24.52 -10.24
C ASP A 44 13.14 23.94 -9.29
N PHE A 45 13.38 24.09 -8.00
CA PHE A 45 12.49 23.65 -6.91
C PHE A 45 12.84 24.44 -5.64
N GLN A 46 11.89 25.21 -5.12
CA GLN A 46 12.10 25.98 -3.90
C GLN A 46 11.66 25.21 -2.66
N PHE A 47 12.62 24.92 -1.77
CA PHE A 47 12.37 24.29 -0.47
C PHE A 47 13.20 24.92 0.64
N ASN A 48 12.73 24.74 1.87
CA ASN A 48 13.44 25.05 3.10
C ASN A 48 13.24 23.92 4.12
N GLU A 49 14.31 23.56 4.79
CA GLU A 49 14.33 22.53 5.81
C GLU A 49 15.12 23.03 7.03
N ASP A 50 14.44 23.13 8.17
CA ASP A 50 15.05 23.50 9.44
C ASP A 50 15.12 22.29 10.38
N TYR A 51 16.25 22.13 11.05
CA TYR A 51 16.48 21.17 12.11
C TYR A 51 16.75 21.89 13.42
N ALA A 52 16.16 21.44 14.53
CA ALA A 52 16.37 22.06 15.84
C ALA A 52 16.37 21.06 16.98
N ILE A 53 17.16 21.34 18.03
CA ILE A 53 17.00 20.69 19.33
C ILE A 53 15.99 21.50 20.15
N VAL A 54 14.93 20.84 20.60
CA VAL A 54 13.82 21.50 21.30
C VAL A 54 13.58 20.90 22.69
N GLN A 55 13.15 21.73 23.63
CA GLN A 55 12.86 21.36 25.02
C GLN A 55 11.40 21.62 25.36
N CYS A 56 10.74 20.59 25.90
CA CYS A 56 9.35 20.66 26.35
C CYS A 56 9.21 21.64 27.54
N ARG A 57 8.30 22.61 27.42
CA ARG A 57 8.05 23.61 28.47
C ARG A 57 7.22 23.10 29.66
N GLY A 58 6.88 21.81 29.68
CA GLY A 58 6.10 21.19 30.76
C GLY A 58 6.85 20.12 31.56
N CYS A 59 7.92 19.54 31.03
CA CYS A 59 8.68 18.48 31.71
C CYS A 59 10.17 18.47 31.34
N ASP A 60 10.66 19.48 30.62
CA ASP A 60 12.06 19.65 30.23
C ASP A 60 12.66 18.54 29.36
N ALA A 61 11.83 17.61 28.86
CA ALA A 61 12.28 16.59 27.92
C ALA A 61 12.80 17.21 26.62
N ILE A 62 13.98 16.77 26.19
CA ILE A 62 14.59 17.12 24.91
C ILE A 62 14.06 16.23 23.79
N ALA A 63 13.85 16.82 22.62
CA ALA A 63 13.50 16.16 21.37
C ALA A 63 14.23 16.81 20.19
N PHE A 64 14.29 16.10 19.06
CA PHE A 64 14.78 16.63 17.79
C PHE A 64 13.60 17.03 16.91
N LEU A 65 13.68 18.16 16.23
CA LEU A 65 12.62 18.70 15.39
C LEU A 65 13.15 18.90 13.97
N LYS A 66 12.38 18.46 12.98
CA LYS A 66 12.48 18.84 11.57
C LYS A 66 11.28 19.70 11.20
N ILE A 67 11.51 20.81 10.50
CA ILE A 67 10.49 21.67 9.91
C ILE A 67 10.75 21.71 8.41
N TYR A 68 9.75 21.41 7.60
CA TYR A 68 9.88 21.35 6.15
C TYR A 68 8.82 22.21 5.46
N GLY A 69 9.22 22.92 4.42
CA GLY A 69 8.33 23.68 3.55
C GLY A 69 8.86 23.73 2.13
N ASP A 70 7.96 23.70 1.14
CA ASP A 70 8.28 23.90 -0.27
C ASP A 70 7.25 24.80 -0.98
N GLU A 71 7.50 25.08 -2.25
CA GLU A 71 6.66 25.94 -3.10
C GLU A 71 5.22 25.42 -3.33
N ASP A 72 4.96 24.15 -3.05
CA ASP A 72 3.65 23.51 -3.22
C ASP A 72 2.86 23.40 -1.89
N MET A 73 3.47 23.73 -0.75
CA MET A 73 2.82 23.67 0.57
C MET A 73 2.02 24.94 0.90
N PHE A 74 0.87 25.12 0.25
CA PHE A 74 -0.05 26.23 0.52
C PHE A 74 -1.55 25.86 0.47
N HIS A 75 -2.38 26.68 1.11
CA HIS A 75 -3.83 26.68 0.97
C HIS A 75 -4.29 27.85 0.09
N ILE A 76 -5.29 27.59 -0.77
CA ILE A 76 -5.95 28.65 -1.52
C ILE A 76 -7.02 29.27 -0.61
N VAL A 77 -6.84 30.54 -0.25
CA VAL A 77 -7.71 31.26 0.70
C VAL A 77 -8.64 32.27 0.01
N GLY A 78 -8.63 32.33 -1.33
CA GLY A 78 -9.42 33.26 -2.12
C GLY A 78 -9.68 32.80 -3.55
N SER A 79 -10.13 33.73 -4.38
CA SER A 79 -10.60 33.47 -5.75
C SER A 79 -9.46 33.34 -6.76
N ASN A 80 -8.28 33.89 -6.45
CA ASN A 80 -7.15 33.94 -7.36
C ASN A 80 -6.07 32.92 -6.95
N TYR A 81 -5.93 31.88 -7.76
CA TYR A 81 -4.96 30.80 -7.58
C TYR A 81 -3.49 31.28 -7.47
N HIS A 82 -3.13 32.43 -8.04
CA HIS A 82 -1.75 32.92 -8.06
C HIS A 82 -1.42 33.85 -6.89
N THR A 83 -2.41 34.51 -6.28
CA THR A 83 -2.16 35.53 -5.24
C THR A 83 -2.72 35.14 -3.87
N ASP A 84 -3.78 34.32 -3.83
CA ASP A 84 -4.53 34.05 -2.61
C ASP A 84 -4.02 32.74 -1.98
N ARG A 85 -2.72 32.69 -1.67
CA ARG A 85 -2.04 31.52 -1.11
C ARG A 85 -1.60 31.79 0.34
N GLU A 86 -1.95 30.87 1.23
CA GLU A 86 -1.43 30.81 2.60
C GLU A 86 -0.49 29.60 2.73
N TYR A 87 0.82 29.86 2.81
CA TYR A 87 1.83 28.80 2.92
C TYR A 87 1.86 28.21 4.33
N PHE A 88 2.10 26.90 4.40
CA PHE A 88 2.29 26.18 5.67
C PHE A 88 3.57 25.35 5.63
N VAL A 89 4.03 24.94 6.80
CA VAL A 89 5.20 24.07 6.97
C VAL A 89 4.82 22.85 7.82
N GLU A 90 5.48 21.73 7.59
CA GLU A 90 5.30 20.50 8.35
C GLU A 90 6.29 20.42 9.50
N TYR A 91 5.79 20.07 10.69
CA TYR A 91 6.60 19.88 11.89
C TYR A 91 6.69 18.38 12.22
N THR A 92 7.88 17.80 12.12
CA THR A 92 8.15 16.40 12.49
C THR A 92 9.06 16.35 13.71
N VAL A 93 8.54 15.86 14.85
CA VAL A 93 9.31 15.69 16.09
C VAL A 93 9.79 14.25 16.23
N PHE A 94 11.00 14.05 16.75
CA PHE A 94 11.62 12.75 16.98
C PHE A 94 11.91 12.51 18.47
N PRO A 95 11.50 11.34 19.02
CA PRO A 95 10.68 10.31 18.36
C PRO A 95 9.26 10.80 18.05
N GLU A 96 8.70 10.31 16.94
CA GLU A 96 7.37 10.69 16.45
C GLU A 96 6.27 10.35 17.46
N GLU A 97 5.14 11.06 17.36
CA GLU A 97 3.93 10.72 18.09
C GLU A 97 3.52 9.28 17.76
N PRO A 98 3.38 8.38 18.75
CA PRO A 98 2.90 7.03 18.51
C PRO A 98 1.57 7.09 17.78
N LYS A 99 1.48 6.44 16.62
CA LYS A 99 0.20 6.29 15.90
C LYS A 99 -0.77 5.64 16.89
N LYS A 100 -1.87 6.33 17.21
CA LYS A 100 -2.91 5.75 18.06
C LYS A 100 -3.39 4.47 17.39
N GLU A 101 -3.12 3.33 18.01
CA GLU A 101 -3.78 2.08 17.69
C GLU A 101 -5.25 2.25 18.10
N ASP A 102 -6.13 2.51 17.14
CA ASP A 102 -7.56 2.41 17.36
C ASP A 102 -7.87 0.95 17.75
N PRO A 103 -8.66 0.67 18.80
CA PRO A 103 -9.09 -0.70 19.12
C PRO A 103 -9.72 -1.43 17.92
N VAL A 104 -10.39 -0.69 17.03
CA VAL A 104 -10.92 -1.22 15.75
C VAL A 104 -9.79 -1.63 14.81
N GLU A 105 -8.66 -0.92 14.84
CA GLU A 105 -7.48 -1.22 14.00
C GLU A 105 -6.78 -2.51 14.43
N GLN A 106 -6.79 -2.86 15.72
CA GLN A 106 -6.29 -4.17 16.18
C GLN A 106 -7.16 -5.32 15.64
N LEU A 107 -8.48 -5.13 15.53
CA LEU A 107 -9.39 -6.10 14.92
C LEU A 107 -9.21 -6.20 13.40
N LEU A 108 -8.68 -5.15 12.76
CA LEU A 108 -8.43 -5.07 11.32
C LEU A 108 -6.95 -5.31 10.97
N GLN A 109 -6.24 -6.10 11.77
CA GLN A 109 -4.91 -6.58 11.40
C GLN A 109 -5.04 -7.84 10.55
N PHE A 110 -4.31 -7.87 9.44
CA PHE A 110 -4.16 -9.09 8.67
C PHE A 110 -3.30 -10.08 9.47
N LYS A 111 -3.86 -11.24 9.78
CA LYS A 111 -3.18 -12.33 10.47
C LYS A 111 -2.90 -13.44 9.48
N GLU A 112 -1.63 -13.79 9.32
CA GLU A 112 -1.23 -14.92 8.49
C GLU A 112 -1.77 -16.21 9.11
N LYS A 113 -2.63 -16.92 8.38
CA LYS A 113 -3.30 -18.16 8.82
C LYS A 113 -2.69 -19.42 8.21
N TYR A 114 -1.96 -19.27 7.11
CA TYR A 114 -1.42 -20.37 6.31
C TYR A 114 0.07 -20.18 6.09
N GLU A 115 0.78 -21.31 6.05
CA GLU A 115 2.16 -21.40 5.59
C GLU A 115 2.15 -21.84 4.11
N PHE A 116 3.13 -21.36 3.34
CA PHE A 116 3.18 -21.54 1.88
C PHE A 116 4.55 -22.06 1.44
N ASP A 117 4.67 -23.37 1.25
CA ASP A 117 5.91 -24.04 0.82
C ASP A 117 5.95 -24.27 -0.70
N HIS A 118 4.78 -24.39 -1.34
CA HIS A 118 4.62 -24.75 -2.74
C HIS A 118 4.04 -23.60 -3.59
N LEU A 119 3.75 -22.45 -2.97
CA LEU A 119 3.28 -21.25 -3.65
C LEU A 119 4.33 -20.71 -4.65
N PRO A 120 3.99 -20.53 -5.93
CA PRO A 120 4.91 -20.00 -6.93
C PRO A 120 5.48 -18.62 -6.53
N ASN A 121 6.80 -18.44 -6.71
CA ASN A 121 7.51 -17.22 -6.32
C ASN A 121 6.87 -15.92 -6.79
N LEU A 122 6.34 -15.90 -8.03
CA LEU A 122 5.65 -14.73 -8.56
C LEU A 122 4.40 -14.38 -7.74
N ILE A 123 3.59 -15.39 -7.41
CA ILE A 123 2.37 -15.19 -6.63
C ILE A 123 2.73 -14.77 -5.20
N ASN A 124 3.76 -15.38 -4.61
CA ASN A 124 4.22 -15.02 -3.27
C ASN A 124 4.74 -13.56 -3.20
N GLY A 125 5.49 -13.11 -4.21
CA GLY A 125 5.95 -11.72 -4.31
C GLY A 125 4.79 -10.73 -4.33
N ILE A 126 3.83 -10.93 -5.25
CA ILE A 126 2.64 -10.08 -5.36
C ILE A 126 1.81 -10.14 -4.07
N ARG A 127 1.69 -11.32 -3.43
CA ARG A 127 0.97 -11.49 -2.17
C ARG A 127 1.57 -10.64 -1.06
N ASN A 128 2.89 -10.71 -0.89
CA ASN A 128 3.59 -9.98 0.17
C ASN A 128 3.54 -8.46 -0.07
N GLU A 129 3.68 -8.00 -1.31
CA GLU A 129 3.48 -6.59 -1.66
C GLU A 129 2.06 -6.11 -1.35
N THR A 130 1.05 -6.93 -1.67
CA THR A 130 -0.35 -6.60 -1.42
C THR A 130 -0.65 -6.52 0.08
N ILE A 131 -0.15 -7.47 0.87
CA ILE A 131 -0.26 -7.45 2.34
C ILE A 131 0.46 -6.24 2.93
N ASN A 132 1.63 -5.88 2.41
CA ASN A 132 2.37 -4.70 2.87
C ASN A 132 1.62 -3.41 2.53
N ALA A 133 1.04 -3.30 1.33
CA ALA A 133 0.18 -2.18 0.98
C ALA A 133 -1.02 -2.05 1.94
N TYR A 134 -1.63 -3.18 2.33
CA TYR A 134 -2.68 -3.21 3.35
C TYR A 134 -2.19 -2.71 4.71
N ARG A 135 -1.06 -3.26 5.21
CA ARG A 135 -0.44 -2.88 6.49
C ARG A 135 -0.11 -1.38 6.54
N GLN A 136 0.30 -0.80 5.41
CA GLN A 136 0.62 0.62 5.28
C GLN A 136 -0.58 1.52 4.91
N ARG A 137 -1.82 1.01 4.97
CA ARG A 137 -3.06 1.75 4.67
C ARG A 137 -3.12 2.33 3.24
N MET A 138 -2.41 1.71 2.31
CA MET A 138 -2.40 2.04 0.89
C MET A 138 -3.54 1.33 0.17
N ASN A 139 -4.80 1.64 0.53
CA ASN A 139 -5.99 0.89 0.09
C ASN A 139 -6.12 0.72 -1.42
N LEU A 140 -5.76 1.75 -2.21
CA LEU A 140 -5.82 1.67 -3.68
C LEU A 140 -4.78 0.69 -4.22
N LEU A 141 -3.53 0.76 -3.72
CA LEU A 141 -2.47 -0.17 -4.10
C LEU A 141 -2.78 -1.59 -3.64
N CYS A 142 -3.32 -1.76 -2.43
CA CYS A 142 -3.80 -3.05 -1.93
C CYS A 142 -4.88 -3.63 -2.86
N ASN A 143 -5.85 -2.83 -3.29
CA ASN A 143 -6.89 -3.28 -4.21
C ASN A 143 -6.33 -3.67 -5.59
N THR A 144 -5.38 -2.89 -6.12
CA THR A 144 -4.66 -3.25 -7.34
C THR A 144 -3.90 -4.56 -7.17
N GLY A 145 -3.21 -4.75 -6.04
CA GLY A 145 -2.49 -5.98 -5.72
C GLY A 145 -3.41 -7.20 -5.61
N ILE A 146 -4.59 -7.06 -5.02
CA ILE A 146 -5.64 -8.11 -4.99
C ILE A 146 -6.02 -8.54 -6.41
N ARG A 147 -6.21 -7.59 -7.33
CA ARG A 147 -6.49 -7.91 -8.74
C ARG A 147 -5.29 -8.62 -9.39
N MET A 148 -4.08 -8.14 -9.16
CA MET A 148 -2.85 -8.74 -9.68
C MET A 148 -2.66 -10.16 -9.14
N LEU A 149 -3.05 -10.45 -7.90
CA LEU A 149 -3.06 -11.81 -7.34
C LEU A 149 -3.97 -12.73 -8.15
N ILE A 150 -5.22 -12.33 -8.41
CA ILE A 150 -6.16 -13.14 -9.19
C ILE A 150 -5.62 -13.38 -10.62
N GLU A 151 -5.09 -12.34 -11.27
CA GLU A 151 -4.45 -12.44 -12.59
C GLU A 151 -3.25 -13.39 -12.56
N SER A 152 -2.43 -13.33 -11.51
CA SER A 152 -1.24 -14.17 -11.36
C SER A 152 -1.58 -15.65 -11.19
N ILE A 153 -2.64 -15.98 -10.43
CA ILE A 153 -3.16 -17.35 -10.32
C ILE A 153 -3.53 -17.88 -11.70
N CYS A 154 -4.25 -17.07 -12.49
CA CYS A 154 -4.64 -17.46 -13.85
C CYS A 154 -3.41 -17.68 -14.74
N MET A 155 -2.45 -16.74 -14.72
CA MET A 155 -1.26 -16.79 -15.56
C MET A 155 -0.37 -18.00 -15.26
N VAL A 156 -0.07 -18.28 -14.00
CA VAL A 156 0.75 -19.43 -13.58
C VAL A 156 0.08 -20.75 -13.98
N ASN A 157 -1.26 -20.81 -13.98
CA ASN A 157 -2.02 -21.99 -14.44
C ASN A 157 -2.20 -22.05 -15.97
N GLY A 158 -1.48 -21.24 -16.74
CA GLY A 158 -1.53 -21.21 -18.20
C GLY A 158 -2.87 -20.70 -18.75
N ILE A 159 -3.54 -19.81 -18.02
CA ILE A 159 -4.84 -19.22 -18.38
C ILE A 159 -4.64 -17.73 -18.64
N ASP A 160 -4.16 -17.41 -19.85
CA ASP A 160 -3.96 -16.01 -20.26
C ASP A 160 -4.60 -15.70 -21.63
N LYS A 161 -4.39 -16.56 -22.62
CA LYS A 161 -4.81 -16.32 -24.00
C LYS A 161 -5.72 -17.42 -24.54
N ARG A 162 -6.48 -17.09 -25.58
CA ARG A 162 -7.24 -18.05 -26.40
C ARG A 162 -7.11 -17.73 -27.89
N PRO A 163 -7.35 -18.71 -28.78
CA PRO A 163 -7.50 -18.44 -30.20
C PRO A 163 -8.64 -17.45 -30.45
N LYS A 164 -8.41 -16.50 -31.35
CA LYS A 164 -9.43 -15.59 -31.87
C LYS A 164 -10.35 -16.38 -32.79
N ILE A 165 -11.64 -16.44 -32.46
CA ILE A 165 -12.64 -17.17 -33.26
C ILE A 165 -13.45 -16.17 -34.10
N LYS A 166 -13.64 -16.47 -35.39
CA LYS A 166 -14.54 -15.73 -36.29
C LYS A 166 -15.37 -16.74 -37.07
N LYS A 167 -16.71 -16.63 -37.01
CA LYS A 167 -17.65 -17.60 -37.63
C LYS A 167 -17.43 -19.07 -37.21
N GLY A 168 -17.00 -19.31 -35.97
CA GLY A 168 -16.75 -20.66 -35.44
C GLY A 168 -15.36 -21.23 -35.73
N GLU A 169 -14.54 -20.56 -36.55
CA GLU A 169 -13.20 -21.03 -36.90
C GLU A 169 -12.09 -20.14 -36.29
N PRO A 170 -10.92 -20.71 -35.97
CA PRO A 170 -9.75 -19.94 -35.56
C PRO A 170 -9.28 -19.01 -36.68
N VAL A 171 -9.08 -17.74 -36.36
CA VAL A 171 -8.38 -16.81 -37.25
C VAL A 171 -6.91 -17.19 -37.25
N LEU A 172 -6.35 -17.44 -38.43
CA LEU A 172 -4.94 -17.75 -38.60
C LEU A 172 -4.15 -16.52 -39.03
N ASP A 173 -2.86 -16.46 -38.67
CA ASP A 173 -1.91 -15.49 -39.18
C ASP A 173 -1.32 -15.92 -40.54
N GLY A 174 -0.36 -15.15 -41.07
CA GLY A 174 0.31 -15.45 -42.34
C GLY A 174 1.06 -16.78 -42.35
N ASP A 175 1.43 -17.29 -41.18
CA ASP A 175 2.17 -18.54 -40.97
C ASP A 175 1.25 -19.72 -40.62
N LYS A 176 -0.07 -19.53 -40.76
CA LYS A 176 -1.12 -20.51 -40.41
C LYS A 176 -1.20 -20.85 -38.91
N ASN A 177 -0.66 -20.02 -38.03
CA ASN A 177 -0.83 -20.18 -36.59
C ASN A 177 -2.09 -19.46 -36.11
N PRO A 178 -2.81 -19.98 -35.09
CA PRO A 178 -3.95 -19.29 -34.51
C PRO A 178 -3.56 -17.95 -33.90
N VAL A 179 -4.25 -16.87 -34.30
CA VAL A 179 -4.11 -15.55 -33.70
C VAL A 179 -4.62 -15.60 -32.28
N MET A 180 -3.74 -15.34 -31.31
CA MET A 180 -4.08 -15.38 -29.88
C MET A 180 -4.59 -14.02 -29.39
N VAL A 181 -5.62 -14.05 -28.55
CA VAL A 181 -6.16 -12.86 -27.86
C VAL A 181 -6.19 -13.09 -26.35
N ASN A 182 -5.96 -12.02 -25.59
CA ASN A 182 -6.02 -12.07 -24.14
C ASN A 182 -7.45 -12.35 -23.66
N LEU A 183 -7.56 -13.21 -22.67
CA LEU A 183 -8.79 -13.40 -21.92
C LEU A 183 -8.98 -12.22 -20.97
N ASN A 184 -10.22 -11.75 -20.82
CA ASN A 184 -10.53 -10.85 -19.71
C ASN A 184 -10.58 -11.65 -18.39
N LEU A 185 -10.46 -10.95 -17.26
CA LEU A 185 -10.38 -11.61 -15.95
C LEU A 185 -11.60 -12.50 -15.64
N VAL A 186 -12.80 -12.14 -16.10
CA VAL A 186 -14.00 -12.98 -15.95
C VAL A 186 -13.84 -14.32 -16.68
N GLN A 187 -13.35 -14.28 -17.93
CA GLN A 187 -13.07 -15.48 -18.71
C GLN A 187 -11.95 -16.31 -18.07
N LYS A 188 -10.92 -15.67 -17.51
CA LYS A 188 -9.84 -16.36 -16.82
C LYS A 188 -10.35 -17.10 -15.58
N ILE A 189 -11.17 -16.45 -14.74
CA ILE A 189 -11.77 -17.06 -13.55
C ILE A 189 -12.70 -18.23 -13.92
N ASN A 190 -13.52 -18.08 -14.96
CA ASN A 190 -14.35 -19.19 -15.44
C ASN A 190 -13.52 -20.39 -15.90
N LYS A 191 -12.39 -20.14 -16.58
CA LYS A 191 -11.47 -21.21 -16.99
C LYS A 191 -10.76 -21.91 -15.82
N LEU A 192 -10.50 -21.22 -14.71
CA LEU A 192 -9.98 -21.87 -13.50
C LEU A 192 -10.97 -22.93 -13.01
N LYS A 193 -12.28 -22.62 -13.03
CA LYS A 193 -13.33 -23.58 -12.67
C LYS A 193 -13.46 -24.71 -13.68
N GLU A 194 -13.47 -24.41 -14.99
CA GLU A 194 -13.53 -25.42 -16.06
C GLU A 194 -12.39 -26.45 -15.95
N LYS A 195 -11.21 -26.01 -15.51
CA LYS A 195 -10.05 -26.88 -15.26
C LYS A 195 -10.04 -27.55 -13.88
N ASN A 196 -11.07 -27.36 -13.06
CA ASN A 196 -11.15 -27.84 -11.68
C ASN A 196 -10.00 -27.38 -10.77
N ILE A 197 -9.40 -26.22 -11.06
CA ILE A 197 -8.38 -25.60 -10.19
C ILE A 197 -9.04 -24.94 -8.98
N ILE A 198 -10.25 -24.41 -9.17
CA ILE A 198 -11.09 -23.84 -8.13
C ILE A 198 -12.48 -24.48 -8.16
N ASP A 199 -13.18 -24.44 -7.03
CA ASP A 199 -14.59 -24.83 -6.94
C ASP A 199 -15.55 -23.71 -7.39
N GLU A 200 -16.85 -24.01 -7.34
CA GLU A 200 -17.88 -23.06 -7.81
C GLU A 200 -18.05 -21.85 -6.89
N GLU A 201 -17.87 -22.03 -5.58
CA GLU A 201 -17.96 -20.94 -4.62
C GLU A 201 -16.74 -20.03 -4.72
N GLN A 202 -15.56 -20.60 -4.86
CA GLN A 202 -14.33 -19.85 -5.13
C GLN A 202 -14.45 -19.05 -6.43
N ARG A 203 -15.04 -19.63 -7.50
CA ARG A 203 -15.31 -18.90 -8.75
C ARG A 203 -16.21 -17.68 -8.50
N ARG A 204 -17.33 -17.87 -7.80
CA ARG A 204 -18.28 -16.80 -7.48
C ARG A 204 -17.60 -15.68 -6.68
N ILE A 205 -16.86 -16.02 -5.63
CA ILE A 205 -16.17 -15.06 -4.77
C ILE A 205 -15.10 -14.27 -5.55
N LEU A 206 -14.29 -14.94 -6.39
CA LEU A 206 -13.28 -14.25 -7.20
C LEU A 206 -13.91 -13.26 -8.19
N LEU A 207 -15.08 -13.59 -8.75
CA LEU A 207 -15.83 -12.66 -9.62
C LEU A 207 -16.33 -11.44 -8.84
N GLU A 208 -16.87 -11.64 -7.63
CA GLU A 208 -17.33 -10.55 -6.75
C GLU A 208 -16.17 -9.61 -6.36
N ILE A 209 -15.01 -10.15 -5.95
CA ILE A 209 -13.81 -9.36 -5.62
C ILE A 209 -13.36 -8.55 -6.86
N LYS A 210 -13.36 -9.19 -8.03
CA LYS A 210 -13.02 -8.54 -9.31
C LYS A 210 -13.97 -7.39 -9.66
N ASP A 211 -15.26 -7.51 -9.37
CA ASP A 211 -16.25 -6.46 -9.63
C ASP A 211 -16.03 -5.23 -8.74
N VAL A 212 -15.73 -5.43 -7.45
CA VAL A 212 -15.35 -4.34 -6.53
C VAL A 212 -14.05 -3.67 -7.00
N GLY A 213 -13.09 -4.46 -7.47
CA GLY A 213 -11.85 -3.96 -8.05
C GLY A 213 -12.07 -3.07 -9.27
N ASN A 214 -13.02 -3.42 -10.15
CA ASN A 214 -13.39 -2.61 -11.31
C ASN A 214 -14.04 -1.28 -10.93
N GLN A 215 -14.97 -1.29 -9.97
CA GLN A 215 -15.65 -0.07 -9.50
C GLN A 215 -14.66 0.94 -8.90
N THR A 216 -13.64 0.45 -8.18
CA THR A 216 -12.57 1.28 -7.62
C THR A 216 -11.81 2.09 -8.69
N VAL A 217 -11.57 1.50 -9.86
CA VAL A 217 -10.80 2.13 -10.95
C VAL A 217 -11.65 3.11 -11.76
N HIS A 218 -12.93 2.78 -12.02
CA HIS A 218 -13.79 3.59 -12.88
C HIS A 218 -14.54 4.71 -12.14
N GLU A 219 -14.77 4.57 -10.82
CA GLU A 219 -15.54 5.52 -10.01
C GLU A 219 -14.68 6.23 -8.94
N ILE A 220 -13.36 5.97 -8.89
CA ILE A 220 -12.44 6.47 -7.84
C ILE A 220 -12.99 6.16 -6.43
N PHE A 221 -13.63 5.00 -6.28
CA PHE A 221 -14.14 4.52 -5.01
C PHE A 221 -13.01 3.90 -4.18
N ARG A 222 -12.69 4.46 -3.00
CA ARG A 222 -11.67 3.88 -2.11
C ARG A 222 -12.28 2.72 -1.29
N PRO A 223 -11.84 1.46 -1.47
CA PRO A 223 -12.38 0.34 -0.71
C PRO A 223 -12.16 0.52 0.79
N LYS A 224 -13.13 0.10 1.60
CA LYS A 224 -12.98 0.12 3.05
C LYS A 224 -11.98 -0.95 3.45
N ARG A 225 -11.20 -0.66 4.47
CA ARG A 225 -10.16 -1.57 4.97
C ARG A 225 -10.70 -2.94 5.41
N ARG A 226 -11.91 -2.97 5.98
CA ARG A 226 -12.60 -4.23 6.33
C ARG A 226 -12.87 -5.13 5.11
N ASP A 227 -13.18 -4.53 3.96
CA ASP A 227 -13.51 -5.26 2.74
C ASP A 227 -12.20 -5.80 2.14
N LEU A 228 -11.15 -4.98 2.12
CA LEU A 228 -9.80 -5.41 1.71
C LEU A 228 -9.24 -6.54 2.59
N LEU A 229 -9.48 -6.49 3.90
CA LEU A 229 -9.09 -7.57 4.82
C LEU A 229 -9.78 -8.87 4.44
N LEU A 230 -11.10 -8.84 4.25
CA LEU A 230 -11.88 -9.99 3.84
C LEU A 230 -11.38 -10.56 2.51
N PHE A 231 -11.08 -9.70 1.53
CA PHE A 231 -10.55 -10.12 0.24
C PHE A 231 -9.19 -10.80 0.39
N LEU A 232 -8.27 -10.23 1.17
CA LEU A 232 -6.96 -10.82 1.41
C LEU A 232 -7.06 -12.18 2.11
N GLU A 233 -7.84 -12.27 3.19
CA GLU A 233 -8.02 -13.54 3.92
C GLU A 233 -8.64 -14.63 3.04
N THR A 234 -9.56 -14.24 2.15
CA THR A 234 -10.21 -15.17 1.23
C THR A 234 -9.27 -15.61 0.12
N LEU A 235 -8.47 -14.69 -0.44
CA LEU A 235 -7.44 -15.03 -1.43
C LEU A 235 -6.38 -15.95 -0.83
N ASP A 236 -5.98 -15.72 0.42
CA ASP A 236 -5.05 -16.59 1.14
C ASP A 236 -5.58 -18.03 1.26
N LEU A 237 -6.85 -18.18 1.64
CA LEU A 237 -7.50 -19.50 1.68
C LEU A 237 -7.52 -20.15 0.28
N ILE A 238 -7.85 -19.38 -0.77
CA ILE A 238 -7.87 -19.90 -2.14
C ILE A 238 -6.46 -20.33 -2.58
N LEU A 239 -5.43 -19.54 -2.30
CA LEU A 239 -4.04 -19.89 -2.59
C LEU A 239 -3.63 -21.16 -1.87
N PHE A 240 -3.98 -21.29 -0.58
CA PHE A 240 -3.69 -22.49 0.20
C PHE A 240 -4.37 -23.71 -0.41
N ASN A 241 -5.64 -23.60 -0.79
CA ASN A 241 -6.38 -24.69 -1.42
C ASN A 241 -5.79 -25.11 -2.78
N ILE A 242 -5.26 -24.17 -3.57
CA ILE A 242 -4.69 -24.46 -4.89
C ILE A 242 -3.30 -25.07 -4.77
N TYR A 243 -2.43 -24.50 -3.93
CA TYR A 243 -0.99 -24.78 -3.96
C TYR A 243 -0.49 -25.63 -2.81
N GLU A 244 -1.12 -25.60 -1.62
CA GLU A 244 -0.61 -26.31 -0.44
C GLU A 244 -1.44 -27.54 -0.09
N LEU A 245 -2.77 -27.41 -0.10
CA LEU A 245 -3.69 -28.50 0.24
C LEU A 245 -3.43 -29.80 -0.54
N PRO A 246 -3.12 -29.78 -1.87
CA PRO A 246 -2.80 -31.00 -2.61
C PRO A 246 -1.54 -31.73 -2.13
N HIS A 247 -0.65 -31.05 -1.40
CA HIS A 247 0.62 -31.58 -0.91
C HIS A 247 0.55 -32.07 0.55
N ILE A 248 -0.51 -31.76 1.29
CA ILE A 248 -0.69 -32.19 2.68
C ILE A 248 -0.99 -33.69 2.73
N LYS A 249 -0.13 -34.45 3.43
CA LYS A 249 -0.33 -35.87 3.70
C LYS A 249 -0.69 -36.07 5.17
N ILE A 250 -1.87 -36.65 5.42
CA ILE A 250 -2.38 -36.91 6.78
C ILE A 250 -1.79 -38.23 7.34
N THR A 251 -1.36 -39.16 6.47
CA THR A 251 -0.76 -40.43 6.87
C THR A 251 0.43 -40.78 5.98
N ASN A 252 1.50 -41.32 6.57
CA ASN A 252 2.53 -42.04 5.84
C ASN A 252 1.95 -43.40 5.40
N SER A 253 1.23 -43.44 4.29
CA SER A 253 0.98 -44.72 3.61
C SER A 253 2.31 -45.20 3.01
N PRO A 254 2.77 -46.43 3.32
CA PRO A 254 3.96 -46.97 2.70
C PRO A 254 3.70 -47.09 1.19
N SER A 255 4.66 -46.64 0.40
CA SER A 255 4.70 -46.81 -1.05
C SER A 255 4.43 -48.28 -1.40
N PRO A 256 3.55 -48.59 -2.36
CA PRO A 256 3.39 -49.96 -2.84
C PRO A 256 4.72 -50.40 -3.46
N SER A 257 5.31 -51.43 -2.86
CA SER A 257 6.47 -52.17 -3.35
C SER A 257 6.21 -52.85 -4.68
#